data_AF-A0A0Q8AN69-F1
#
_entry.id   AF-A0A0Q8AN69-F1
#
_cell.length_a   1.000
_cell.length_b   1.000
_cell.length_c   1.000
_cell.angle_alpha   90.00
_cell.angle_beta   90.00
_cell.angle_gamma   90.00
#
_symmetry.space_group_name_H-M   'P 1'
#
loop_
_entity.id
_entity.type
_entity.pdbx_description
1 polymer ?
#
loop_
_entity_poly.entity_id
_entity_poly.type
_entity_poly.pdbx_seq_one_letter_code
_entity_poly.pdbx_strand_id
1 'polypeptide(L)' 'MVKERGGFVTVHLTVRIAWWVAPYTLAVKAFLWSVAPFFDEDDDRLDTFITRQAEFVSNHGVRFYCNGKRV' A
#
# COMPACT_ATOMS: atom_id res chain seq x y z
N MET A 1 -36.71 6.38 -1.68
CA MET A 1 -36.96 6.24 -0.23
C MET A 1 -36.33 4.94 0.24
N VAL A 2 -35.13 4.98 0.83
CA VAL A 2 -34.52 3.79 1.45
C VAL A 2 -34.79 3.87 2.95
N LYS A 3 -35.55 2.89 3.45
CA LYS A 3 -35.89 2.75 4.87
C LYS A 3 -34.67 2.19 5.59
N GLU A 4 -34.02 2.99 6.43
CA GLU A 4 -33.03 2.50 7.39
C GLU A 4 -33.75 1.68 8.47
N ARG A 5 -33.57 0.36 8.42
CA ARG A 5 -33.78 -0.53 9.57
C ARG A 5 -32.39 -0.98 9.99
N GLY A 6 -32.03 -0.75 11.25
CA GLY A 6 -30.73 -1.06 11.84
C GLY A 6 -30.38 -2.55 11.78
N GLY A 7 -29.91 -2.99 10.63
CA GLY A 7 -29.28 -4.28 10.40
C GLY A 7 -27.79 -4.07 10.17
N PHE A 8 -26.97 -4.93 10.76
CA PHE A 8 -25.54 -4.96 10.48
C PHE A 8 -25.33 -5.27 8.99
N VAL A 9 -24.76 -4.32 8.25
CA VAL A 9 -24.37 -4.52 6.86
C VAL A 9 -22.94 -5.07 6.87
N THR A 10 -22.80 -6.38 6.72
CA THR A 10 -21.49 -7.00 6.52
C THR A 10 -21.00 -6.70 5.10
N VAL A 11 -19.98 -5.85 4.98
CA VAL A 11 -19.34 -5.54 3.69
C VAL A 11 -18.11 -6.41 3.51
N HIS A 12 -18.07 -7.20 2.44
CA HIS A 12 -16.89 -7.99 2.11
C HIS A 12 -15.92 -7.14 1.28
N LEU A 13 -14.86 -6.69 1.94
CA LEU A 13 -13.71 -6.04 1.31
C LEU A 13 -12.68 -7.09 0.92
N THR A 14 -12.40 -7.19 -0.38
CA THR A 14 -11.34 -8.04 -0.91
C THR A 14 -10.23 -7.15 -1.45
N VAL A 15 -9.01 -7.35 -0.96
CA VAL A 15 -7.81 -6.67 -1.45
C VAL A 15 -7.06 -7.64 -2.35
N ARG A 16 -6.71 -7.19 -3.56
CA ARG A 16 -5.83 -7.94 -4.46
C ARG A 16 -4.54 -7.17 -4.66
N ILE A 17 -3.42 -7.86 -4.46
CA ILE A 17 -2.08 -7.31 -4.61
C ILE A 17 -1.49 -7.85 -5.92
N ALA A 18 -0.90 -6.97 -6.73
CA ALA A 18 -0.23 -7.36 -7.96
C ALA A 18 1.03 -8.20 -7.67
N TRP A 19 1.28 -9.20 -8.49
CA TRP A 19 2.38 -10.17 -8.29
C TRP A 19 3.76 -9.50 -8.21
N TRP A 20 3.96 -8.38 -8.92
CA TRP A 20 5.23 -7.66 -8.97
C TRP A 20 5.54 -6.87 -7.70
N VAL A 21 4.55 -6.64 -6.82
CA VAL A 21 4.73 -5.86 -5.59
C VAL A 21 5.74 -6.53 -4.68
N ALA A 22 5.71 -7.85 -4.55
CA ALA A 22 6.64 -8.60 -3.70
C ALA A 22 8.11 -8.49 -4.13
N PRO A 23 8.49 -8.78 -5.41
CA PRO A 23 9.88 -8.59 -5.83
C PRO A 23 10.31 -7.11 -5.81
N TYR A 24 9.39 -6.18 -6.07
CA TYR A 24 9.69 -4.76 -6.00
C TYR A 24 10.00 -4.28 -4.57
N THR A 25 9.21 -4.66 -3.56
CA THR A 25 9.48 -4.28 -2.17
C THR A 25 10.77 -4.90 -1.65
N LEU A 26 11.13 -6.09 -2.11
CA LEU A 26 12.44 -6.70 -1.83
C LEU A 26 13.60 -5.85 -2.38
N ALA A 27 13.47 -5.36 -3.63
CA ALA A 27 14.46 -4.49 -4.24
C ALA A 27 14.56 -3.14 -3.53
N VAL A 28 13.44 -2.53 -3.14
CA VAL A 28 13.39 -1.29 -2.35
C VAL A 28 14.11 -1.49 -1.01
N LYS A 29 13.88 -2.62 -0.32
CA LYS A 29 14.56 -2.94 0.94
C LYS A 29 16.07 -3.08 0.76
N ALA A 30 16.50 -3.79 -0.28
CA ALA A 30 17.93 -3.96 -0.58
C ALA A 30 18.60 -2.60 -0.89
N PHE A 31 17.92 -1.75 -1.65
CA PHE A 31 18.38 -0.39 -1.91
C PHE A 31 18.53 0.41 -0.61
N LEU A 32 17.51 0.43 0.25
CA LEU A 32 17.56 1.13 1.53
C LEU A 32 18.72 0.67 2.40
N TRP A 33 18.96 -0.63 2.51
CA TRP A 33 20.13 -1.15 3.24
C TRP A 33 21.47 -0.76 2.61
N SER A 34 21.54 -0.66 1.29
CA SER A 34 22.76 -0.23 0.61
C SER A 34 23.08 1.25 0.84
N VAL A 35 22.06 2.08 1.02
CA VAL A 35 22.24 3.54 1.15
C VAL A 35 22.21 4.04 2.59
N ALA A 36 21.55 3.31 3.51
CA ALA A 36 21.42 3.68 4.92
C ALA A 36 22.75 4.07 5.61
N PRO A 37 23.90 3.42 5.35
CA PRO A 37 25.17 3.80 5.99
C PRO A 37 25.70 5.18 5.57
N PHE A 38 25.15 5.78 4.52
CA PHE A 38 25.57 7.09 4.00
C PHE A 38 24.67 8.24 4.46
N PHE A 39 23.66 7.95 5.28
CA PHE A 39 22.71 8.92 5.80
C PHE A 39 22.90 9.09 7.31
N ASP A 40 22.84 10.34 7.77
CA ASP A 40 22.78 10.66 9.19
C ASP A 40 21.37 10.33 9.72
N GLU A 41 21.25 10.08 11.03
CA GLU A 41 19.98 9.66 11.66
C GLU A 41 18.84 10.69 11.49
N ASP A 42 19.18 11.97 11.24
CA ASP A 42 18.23 13.07 11.04
C ASP A 42 17.92 13.37 9.56
N ASP A 43 18.31 12.52 8.61
CA ASP A 43 18.03 12.74 7.18
C ASP A 43 16.64 12.21 6.75
N ASP A 44 15.65 13.12 6.69
CA ASP A 44 14.27 12.90 6.26
C ASP A 44 14.09 12.33 4.82
N ARG A 45 15.17 12.26 4.02
CA ARG A 45 15.10 11.76 2.65
C ARG A 45 14.70 10.29 2.58
N LEU A 46 15.12 9.46 3.54
CA LEU A 46 14.75 8.05 3.57
C LEU A 46 13.25 7.88 3.83
N ASP A 47 12.71 8.63 4.79
CA ASP A 47 11.27 8.61 5.10
C ASP A 47 10.42 9.13 3.93
N THR A 48 10.88 10.21 3.29
CA THR A 48 10.25 10.73 2.07
C THR A 48 10.27 9.68 0.95
N PHE A 49 11.39 8.98 0.78
CA PHE A 49 11.52 7.93 -0.23
C PHE A 49 10.59 6.75 0.06
N ILE A 50 10.54 6.27 1.31
CA ILE A 50 9.65 5.18 1.75
C ILE A 50 8.19 5.57 1.49
N THR A 51 7.80 6.80 1.85
CA THR A 51 6.44 7.31 1.63
C THR A 51 6.07 7.27 0.14
N ARG A 52 6.96 7.71 -0.74
CA ARG A 52 6.74 7.66 -2.20
C ARG A 52 6.62 6.23 -2.74
N GLN A 53 7.43 5.29 -2.23
CA GLN A 53 7.33 3.89 -2.66
C GLN A 53 6.01 3.27 -2.18
N ALA A 54 5.57 3.59 -0.95
CA ALA A 54 4.29 3.16 -0.41
C ALA A 54 3.11 3.70 -1.23
N GLU A 55 3.15 4.98 -1.60
CA GLU A 55 2.15 5.60 -2.47
C GLU A 55 2.12 4.95 -3.85
N PHE A 56 3.29 4.70 -4.45
CA PHE A 56 3.40 4.02 -5.74
C PHE A 56 2.74 2.63 -5.71
N VAL A 57 3.05 1.82 -4.69
CA VAL A 57 2.47 0.48 -4.50
C VAL A 57 0.97 0.56 -4.24
N SER A 58 0.51 1.51 -3.43
CA SER A 58 -0.93 1.72 -3.17
C SER A 58 -1.69 2.03 -4.46
N ASN A 59 -1.15 2.95 -5.28
CA ASN A 59 -1.80 3.43 -6.50
C ASN A 59 -1.79 2.41 -7.65
N HIS A 60 -0.75 1.58 -7.75
CA HIS A 60 -0.55 0.70 -8.92
C HIS A 60 -0.57 -0.80 -8.59
N GLY A 61 -0.19 -1.15 -7.36
CA GLY A 61 0.00 -2.53 -6.90
C GLY A 61 -1.19 -3.07 -6.12
N VAL A 62 -2.05 -2.23 -5.55
CA VAL A 62 -3.21 -2.64 -4.75
C VAL A 62 -4.51 -2.34 -5.48
N ARG A 63 -5.45 -3.29 -5.44
CA ARG A 63 -6.80 -3.13 -5.98
C ARG A 63 -7.82 -3.52 -4.94
N PHE A 64 -8.77 -2.63 -4.68
CA PHE A 64 -9.87 -2.85 -3.74
C PHE A 64 -11.10 -3.35 -4.47
N TYR A 65 -11.76 -4.33 -3.88
CA TYR A 65 -13.03 -4.86 -4.35
C TYR A 65 -14.01 -4.84 -3.18
N CYS A 66 -15.17 -4.22 -3.38
CA CYS A 66 -16.29 -4.23 -2.45
C CYS A 66 -17.41 -5.06 -3.08
N ASN A 67 -17.80 -6.15 -2.42
CA ASN A 67 -18.85 -7.06 -2.92
C ASN A 67 -18.61 -7.50 -4.39
N GLY A 68 -17.35 -7.79 -4.73
CA GLY A 68 -16.94 -8.21 -6.07
C GLY A 68 -16.80 -7.10 -7.12
N LYS A 69 -17.19 -5.86 -6.80
CA LYS A 69 -16.99 -4.68 -7.69
C LYS A 69 -15.72 -3.94 -7.31
N ARG A 70 -14.96 -3.51 -8.31
CA ARG A 70 -13.76 -2.70 -8.10
C ARG A 70 -14.15 -1.31 -7.56
N VAL A 71 -13.46 -0.88 -6.52
CA VAL A 71 -13.55 0.47 -5.93
C VAL A 71 -12.28 1.24 -6.29
#